data_AF-A0A1B7MFP9-F1
#
_entry.id   AF-A0A1B7MFP9-F1
#
_cell.length_a   1.000
_cell.length_b   1.000
_cell.length_c   1.000
_cell.angle_alpha   90.00
_cell.angle_beta   90.00
_cell.angle_gamma   90.00
#
_symmetry.space_group_name_H-M   'P 1'
#
loop_
_entity.id
_entity.type
_entity.pdbx_description
1 polymer ?
#
loop_
_entity_poly.entity_id
_entity_poly.type
_entity_poly.pdbx_seq_one_letter_code
_entity_poly.pdbx_strand_id
1 'polypeptide(L)'
;MPHAKPWLTFTEWGKKYGDISHIEVLGEHIIVLNSTKTAMEMLDKKSSMYSDCPVFPMAELVGLKDVLTMLHYGDSLRSNRKNFHRFIGSRAAMKVFHPIEEIETHRFLKRILAEPGGLIEHVRRTAGAGILRISHGCEVQEKNDPFVDLAERTLVIFSESTAPGA
;
A
#
# COMPACT_ATOMS: atom_id res chain seq x y z
N MET A 1 17.46 7.69 -10.54
CA MET A 1 16.01 7.75 -10.23
C MET A 1 15.73 9.07 -9.48
N PRO A 2 14.63 9.79 -9.74
CA PRO A 2 14.34 11.04 -9.01
C PRO A 2 14.04 10.77 -7.53
N HIS A 3 14.73 11.48 -6.62
CA HIS A 3 14.62 11.25 -5.16
C HIS A 3 13.46 12.01 -4.50
N ALA A 4 13.08 13.19 -5.02
CA ALA A 4 12.02 14.01 -4.47
C ALA A 4 10.87 14.13 -5.48
N LYS A 5 9.65 13.81 -5.04
CA LYS A 5 8.42 13.90 -5.84
C LYS A 5 8.57 13.31 -7.27
N PRO A 6 8.94 12.02 -7.40
CA PRO A 6 9.31 11.43 -8.69
C PRO A 6 8.24 11.54 -9.76
N TRP A 7 6.96 11.59 -9.37
CA TRP A 7 5.83 11.79 -10.27
C TRP A 7 5.90 13.11 -11.06
N LEU A 8 6.51 14.17 -10.53
CA LEU A 8 6.69 15.44 -11.25
C LEU A 8 7.69 15.27 -12.39
N THR A 9 8.85 14.68 -12.11
CA THR A 9 9.88 14.41 -13.12
C THR A 9 9.37 13.45 -14.18
N PHE A 10 8.65 12.39 -13.80
CA PHE A 10 8.05 11.46 -14.78
C PHE A 10 7.03 12.16 -15.67
N THR A 11 6.22 13.07 -15.12
CA THR A 11 5.29 13.88 -15.91
C THR A 11 6.02 14.79 -16.91
N GLU A 12 7.12 15.43 -16.50
CA GLU A 12 7.95 16.23 -17.40
C GLU A 12 8.57 15.39 -18.52
N TRP A 13 9.04 14.18 -18.20
CA TRP A 13 9.54 13.24 -19.20
C TRP A 13 8.44 12.79 -20.15
N GLY A 14 7.21 12.58 -19.68
CA GLY A 14 6.06 12.31 -20.54
C GLY A 14 5.81 13.42 -21.56
N LYS A 15 5.92 14.68 -21.13
CA LYS A 15 5.80 15.84 -22.03
C LYS A 15 6.94 15.91 -23.06
N LYS A 16 8.15 15.47 -22.68
CA LYS A 16 9.36 15.60 -23.51
C LYS A 16 9.56 14.43 -24.47
N TYR A 17 9.29 13.20 -24.02
CA TYR A 17 9.61 11.95 -24.72
C TYR A 17 8.36 11.17 -25.15
N GLY A 18 7.17 11.58 -24.70
CA GLY A 18 5.89 10.99 -25.09
C GLY A 18 5.29 10.03 -24.05
N ASP A 19 4.20 9.38 -24.45
CA ASP A 19 3.36 8.55 -23.58
C ASP A 19 4.06 7.32 -22.99
N ILE A 20 5.13 6.85 -23.63
CA ILE A 20 5.98 5.75 -23.15
C ILE A 20 7.42 6.23 -23.19
N SER A 21 8.13 6.10 -22.08
CA SER A 21 9.55 6.42 -21.99
C SER A 21 10.31 5.26 -21.37
N HIS A 22 11.52 5.00 -21.85
CA HIS A 22 12.43 4.02 -21.27
C HIS A 22 13.56 4.75 -20.55
N ILE A 23 13.88 4.29 -19.34
CA ILE A 23 15.06 4.72 -18.59
C ILE A 23 15.83 3.48 -18.15
N GLU A 24 17.15 3.60 -18.13
CA GLU A 24 18.04 2.57 -17.61
C GLU A 24 18.77 3.12 -16.39
N VAL A 25 18.73 2.38 -15.28
CA VAL A 25 19.37 2.77 -14.01
C VAL A 25 20.09 1.56 -13.46
N LEU A 26 21.43 1.62 -13.38
CA LEU A 26 22.25 0.52 -12.83
C LEU A 26 22.01 -0.84 -13.52
N GLY A 27 21.73 -0.83 -14.83
CA GLY A 27 21.41 -2.03 -15.61
C GLY A 27 19.95 -2.46 -15.55
N GLU A 28 19.12 -1.82 -14.72
CA GLU A 28 17.68 -2.08 -14.66
C GLU A 28 16.92 -1.23 -15.68
N HIS A 29 16.07 -1.87 -16.47
CA HIS A 29 15.24 -1.23 -17.48
C HIS A 29 13.88 -0.88 -16.90
N ILE A 30 13.56 0.41 -16.80
CA ILE A 30 12.29 0.90 -16.29
C ILE A 30 11.52 1.55 -17.44
N ILE A 31 10.28 1.11 -17.65
CA ILE A 31 9.35 1.70 -18.61
C ILE A 31 8.35 2.58 -17.87
N VAL A 32 8.34 3.86 -18.19
CA VAL A 32 7.43 4.86 -17.61
C VAL A 32 6.26 5.08 -18.56
N LEU A 33 5.04 4.86 -18.05
CA LEU A 33 3.79 5.06 -18.78
C LEU A 33 3.15 6.39 -18.34
N ASN A 34 3.10 7.37 -19.24
CA ASN A 34 2.62 8.72 -18.96
C ASN A 34 1.19 9.01 -19.49
N SER A 35 0.56 8.02 -20.11
CA SER A 35 -0.82 8.11 -20.63
C SER A 35 -1.73 7.12 -19.93
N THR A 36 -2.91 7.58 -19.52
CA THR A 36 -3.93 6.74 -18.86
C THR A 36 -4.40 5.62 -19.79
N LYS A 37 -4.57 5.91 -21.07
CA LYS A 37 -4.95 4.91 -22.08
C LYS A 37 -3.90 3.80 -22.17
N THR A 38 -2.63 4.17 -22.29
CA THR A 38 -1.51 3.21 -22.36
C THR A 38 -1.38 2.40 -21.08
N ALA A 39 -1.48 3.05 -19.92
CA ALA A 39 -1.46 2.38 -18.62
C ALA A 39 -2.59 1.34 -18.50
N MET A 40 -3.81 1.67 -18.91
CA MET A 40 -4.93 0.70 -18.92
C MET A 40 -4.71 -0.43 -19.94
N GLU A 41 -4.21 -0.13 -21.13
CA GLU A 41 -3.94 -1.15 -22.16
C GLU A 41 -2.84 -2.13 -21.76
N MET A 42 -1.84 -1.69 -21.00
CA MET A 42 -0.72 -2.53 -20.57
C MET A 42 -0.98 -3.18 -19.20
N LEU A 43 -1.36 -2.41 -18.19
CA LEU A 43 -1.43 -2.90 -16.81
C LEU A 43 -2.78 -3.54 -16.44
N ASP A 44 -3.87 -3.18 -17.12
CA ASP A 44 -5.19 -3.77 -16.82
C ASP A 44 -5.52 -4.89 -17.83
N LYS A 45 -5.64 -4.53 -19.11
CA LYS A 45 -5.99 -5.48 -20.18
C LYS A 45 -4.96 -6.59 -20.38
N LYS A 46 -3.68 -6.30 -20.11
CA LYS A 46 -2.57 -7.26 -20.20
C LYS A 46 -1.91 -7.49 -18.83
N SER A 47 -2.69 -7.36 -17.75
CA SER A 47 -2.23 -7.54 -16.37
C SER A 47 -1.44 -8.84 -16.15
N SER A 48 -1.90 -9.95 -16.74
CA SER A 48 -1.22 -11.26 -16.64
C SER A 48 0.18 -11.31 -17.26
N MET A 49 0.56 -10.31 -18.07
CA MET A 49 1.88 -10.21 -18.70
C MET A 49 2.76 -9.16 -18.04
N TYR A 50 2.19 -8.03 -17.59
CA TYR A 50 2.97 -6.85 -17.22
C TYR A 50 2.80 -6.37 -15.77
N SER A 51 1.90 -6.97 -15.00
CA SER A 51 1.58 -6.49 -13.64
C SER A 51 2.09 -7.41 -12.54
N ASP A 52 3.13 -8.17 -12.81
CA ASP A 52 3.81 -8.94 -11.77
C ASP A 52 4.63 -8.01 -10.87
N CYS A 53 4.78 -8.37 -9.60
CA CYS A 53 5.59 -7.59 -8.68
C CYS A 53 7.07 -7.85 -8.98
N PRO A 54 7.92 -6.81 -9.13
CA PRO A 54 9.36 -7.03 -9.28
C PRO A 54 9.98 -7.51 -7.97
N VAL A 55 11.15 -8.16 -8.07
CA VAL A 55 11.91 -8.60 -6.89
C VAL A 55 12.62 -7.38 -6.28
N PHE A 56 12.46 -7.22 -4.96
CA PHE A 56 13.17 -6.21 -4.18
C PHE A 56 14.15 -6.91 -3.23
N PRO A 57 15.46 -6.99 -3.55
CA PRO A 57 16.42 -7.76 -2.78
C PRO A 57 16.44 -7.40 -1.29
N MET A 58 16.40 -6.12 -0.96
CA MET A 58 16.36 -5.69 0.44
C MET A 58 15.07 -6.06 1.15
N ALA A 59 13.92 -5.99 0.48
CA ALA A 59 12.66 -6.43 1.05
C ALA A 59 12.70 -7.94 1.38
N GLU A 60 13.34 -8.76 0.54
CA GLU A 60 13.53 -10.18 0.83
C GLU A 60 14.43 -10.41 2.05
N LEU A 61 15.55 -9.69 2.13
CA LEU A 61 16.51 -9.82 3.23
C LEU A 61 15.92 -9.44 4.59
N VAL A 62 15.00 -8.48 4.63
CA VAL A 62 14.30 -8.08 5.86
C VAL A 62 13.00 -8.87 6.10
N GLY A 63 12.75 -9.93 5.31
CA GLY A 63 11.65 -10.88 5.54
C GLY A 63 10.29 -10.46 4.98
N LEU A 64 10.23 -9.49 4.07
CA LEU A 64 8.98 -8.99 3.47
C LEU A 64 8.54 -9.75 2.21
N LYS A 65 9.32 -10.73 1.74
CA LYS A 65 9.04 -11.49 0.50
C LYS A 65 7.66 -12.17 0.49
N ASP A 66 7.18 -12.61 1.65
CA ASP A 66 5.95 -13.41 1.77
C ASP A 66 4.72 -12.55 2.08
N VAL A 67 4.88 -11.22 2.17
CA VAL A 67 3.76 -10.29 2.33
C VAL A 67 2.94 -10.27 1.03
N LEU A 68 1.61 -10.19 1.14
CA LEU A 68 0.68 -10.24 0.00
C LEU A 68 1.08 -9.33 -1.18
N THR A 69 1.61 -8.15 -0.90
CA THR A 69 2.02 -7.14 -1.89
C THR A 69 3.33 -7.48 -2.63
N MET A 70 4.09 -8.45 -2.13
CA MET A 70 5.38 -8.90 -2.69
C MET A 70 5.27 -10.26 -3.41
N LEU A 71 4.12 -10.94 -3.30
CA LEU A 71 3.93 -12.23 -3.95
C LEU A 71 3.86 -12.06 -5.46
N HIS A 72 4.70 -12.82 -6.17
CA HIS A 72 4.65 -12.94 -7.63
C HIS A 72 3.37 -13.63 -8.11
N TYR A 73 3.03 -13.42 -9.38
CA TYR A 73 1.95 -14.17 -10.03
C TYR A 73 2.21 -15.67 -9.93
N GLY A 74 1.20 -16.38 -9.42
CA GLY A 74 1.27 -17.81 -9.21
C GLY A 74 0.18 -18.28 -8.24
N ASP A 75 0.28 -19.55 -7.84
CA ASP A 75 -0.69 -20.18 -6.97
C ASP A 75 -0.72 -19.55 -5.57
N SER A 76 0.43 -19.10 -5.05
CA SER A 76 0.52 -18.39 -3.77
C SER A 76 -0.29 -17.11 -3.77
N LEU A 77 -0.07 -16.20 -4.74
CA LEU A 77 -0.85 -14.96 -4.84
C LEU A 77 -2.33 -15.24 -5.09
N ARG A 78 -2.65 -16.20 -5.97
CA ARG A 78 -4.04 -16.59 -6.29
C ARG A 78 -4.77 -17.11 -5.06
N SER A 79 -4.13 -17.98 -4.27
CA SER A 79 -4.68 -18.55 -3.05
C SER A 79 -4.90 -17.48 -1.98
N ASN A 80 -3.89 -16.62 -1.75
CA ASN A 80 -4.01 -15.51 -0.80
C ASN A 80 -5.13 -14.56 -1.19
N ARG A 81 -5.17 -14.06 -2.45
CA ARG A 81 -6.25 -13.18 -2.91
C ARG A 81 -7.63 -13.82 -2.79
N LYS A 82 -7.77 -15.11 -3.06
CA LYS A 82 -9.03 -15.84 -2.87
C LYS A 82 -9.47 -15.83 -1.41
N ASN A 83 -8.55 -16.04 -0.47
CA ASN A 83 -8.86 -16.03 0.96
C ASN A 83 -9.22 -14.62 1.45
N PHE A 84 -8.44 -13.59 1.07
CA PHE A 84 -8.78 -12.20 1.40
C PHE A 84 -10.15 -11.79 0.82
N HIS A 85 -10.43 -12.15 -0.44
CA HIS A 85 -11.70 -11.81 -1.08
C HIS A 85 -12.92 -12.44 -0.37
N ARG A 86 -12.77 -13.60 0.27
CA ARG A 86 -13.86 -14.17 1.09
C ARG A 86 -14.20 -13.32 2.30
N PHE A 87 -13.21 -12.64 2.89
CA PHE A 87 -13.36 -11.88 4.11
C PHE A 87 -13.73 -10.41 3.85
N ILE A 88 -13.10 -9.76 2.87
CA ILE A 88 -13.27 -8.33 2.58
C ILE A 88 -13.66 -8.02 1.13
N GLY A 89 -13.94 -9.04 0.31
CA GLY A 89 -14.15 -8.87 -1.14
C GLY A 89 -15.57 -8.54 -1.57
N SER A 90 -16.55 -8.59 -0.66
CA SER A 90 -17.94 -8.29 -0.97
C SER A 90 -18.56 -7.35 0.06
N ARG A 91 -19.55 -6.57 -0.37
CA ARG A 91 -20.33 -5.71 0.54
C ARG A 91 -20.99 -6.51 1.66
N ALA A 92 -21.45 -7.74 1.37
CA ALA A 92 -22.08 -8.60 2.37
C ALA A 92 -21.09 -9.02 3.46
N ALA A 93 -19.87 -9.42 3.08
CA ALA A 93 -18.82 -9.78 4.04
C ALA A 93 -18.38 -8.56 4.87
N MET A 94 -18.25 -7.39 4.25
CA MET A 94 -17.84 -6.15 4.93
C MET A 94 -18.86 -5.63 5.94
N LYS A 95 -20.16 -5.91 5.78
CA LYS A 95 -21.21 -5.43 6.70
C LYS A 95 -20.97 -5.83 8.15
N VAL A 96 -20.33 -6.97 8.39
CA VAL A 96 -20.02 -7.45 9.74
C VAL A 96 -19.06 -6.51 10.48
N PHE A 97 -18.24 -5.74 9.77
CA PHE A 97 -17.28 -4.80 10.35
C PHE A 97 -17.80 -3.37 10.50
N HIS A 98 -19.00 -3.04 9.98
CA HIS A 98 -19.57 -1.71 10.12
C HIS A 98 -19.65 -1.20 11.58
N PRO A 99 -20.04 -2.04 12.58
CA PRO A 99 -20.03 -1.60 13.97
C PRO A 99 -18.64 -1.22 14.49
N ILE A 100 -17.58 -1.88 13.99
CA ILE A 100 -16.19 -1.53 14.34
C ILE A 100 -15.84 -0.15 13.76
N GLU A 101 -16.12 0.06 12.48
CA GLU A 101 -15.90 1.35 11.81
C GLU A 101 -16.66 2.49 12.48
N GLU A 102 -17.90 2.26 12.93
CA GLU A 102 -18.70 3.26 13.64
C GLU A 102 -18.09 3.63 15.00
N ILE A 103 -17.63 2.63 15.77
CA ILE A 103 -16.94 2.87 17.05
C ILE A 103 -15.65 3.66 16.83
N GLU A 104 -14.82 3.26 15.87
CA GLU A 104 -13.56 3.94 15.59
C GLU A 104 -13.79 5.36 15.03
N THR A 105 -14.86 5.57 14.27
CA THR A 105 -15.29 6.89 13.81
C THR A 105 -15.68 7.80 14.98
N HIS A 106 -16.47 7.30 15.94
CA HIS A 106 -16.80 8.08 17.13
C HIS A 106 -15.56 8.44 17.96
N ARG A 107 -14.61 7.51 18.12
CA ARG A 107 -13.32 7.78 18.80
C ARG A 107 -12.51 8.83 18.04
N PHE A 108 -12.45 8.73 16.72
CA PHE A 108 -11.77 9.69 15.85
C PHE A 108 -12.33 11.12 16.00
N LEU A 109 -13.66 11.26 15.97
CA LEU A 109 -14.30 12.58 16.12
C LEU A 109 -14.02 13.20 17.48
N LYS A 110 -14.02 12.40 18.56
CA LYS A 110 -13.63 12.85 19.90
C LYS A 110 -12.18 13.33 19.95
N ARG A 111 -11.26 12.59 19.31
CA ARG A 111 -9.84 12.95 19.22
C ARG A 111 -9.62 14.28 18.47
N ILE A 112 -10.30 14.46 17.33
CA ILE A 112 -10.25 15.74 16.59
C ILE A 112 -10.80 16.89 17.44
N LEU A 113 -11.92 16.68 18.13
CA LEU A 113 -12.53 17.72 18.96
C LEU A 113 -11.59 18.16 20.11
N ALA A 114 -10.86 17.21 20.70
CA ALA A 114 -9.92 17.48 21.77
C ALA A 114 -8.62 18.13 21.26
N GLU A 115 -8.10 17.68 20.10
CA GLU A 115 -6.84 18.16 19.54
C GLU A 115 -6.92 18.25 18.01
N PRO A 116 -7.42 19.37 17.46
CA PRO A 116 -7.58 19.55 16.02
C PRO A 116 -6.25 19.56 15.23
N GLY A 117 -5.15 19.94 15.88
CA GLY A 117 -3.82 20.01 15.25
C GLY A 117 -3.22 18.66 14.86
N GLY A 118 -3.69 17.56 15.46
CA GLY A 118 -3.16 16.21 15.28
C GLY A 118 -3.83 15.38 14.17
N LEU A 119 -4.51 16.01 13.20
CA LEU A 119 -5.38 15.31 12.24
C LEU A 119 -4.75 14.07 11.58
N ILE A 120 -3.50 14.19 11.10
CA ILE A 120 -2.81 13.10 10.40
C ILE A 120 -2.59 11.90 11.35
N GLU A 121 -2.15 12.15 12.58
CA GLU A 121 -1.96 11.11 13.59
C GLU A 121 -3.31 10.46 13.94
N HIS A 122 -4.36 11.27 14.09
CA HIS A 122 -5.69 10.76 14.40
C HIS A 122 -6.20 9.83 13.31
N VAL A 123 -6.04 10.19 12.03
CA VAL A 123 -6.43 9.35 10.89
C VAL A 123 -5.64 8.04 10.89
N ARG A 124 -4.32 8.10 11.06
CA ARG A 124 -3.46 6.91 11.10
C ARG A 124 -3.86 5.96 12.22
N ARG A 125 -4.07 6.48 13.44
CA ARG A 125 -4.50 5.68 14.58
C ARG A 125 -5.89 5.06 14.36
N THR A 126 -6.84 5.78 13.77
CA THR A 126 -8.17 5.22 13.47
C THR A 126 -8.08 4.05 12.49
N ALA A 127 -7.31 4.21 11.40
CA ALA A 127 -7.10 3.14 10.44
C ALA A 127 -6.40 1.94 11.07
N GLY A 128 -5.35 2.17 11.86
CA GLY A 128 -4.62 1.14 12.58
C GLY A 128 -5.52 0.36 13.56
N ALA A 129 -6.34 1.07 14.34
CA ALA A 129 -7.29 0.47 15.28
C ALA A 129 -8.32 -0.40 14.58
N GLY A 130 -8.93 0.11 13.49
CA GLY A 130 -9.89 -0.68 12.69
C GLY A 130 -9.25 -1.94 12.11
N ILE A 131 -8.10 -1.81 11.46
CA ILE A 131 -7.38 -2.93 10.85
C ILE A 131 -6.99 -3.97 11.90
N LEU A 132 -6.38 -3.57 13.02
CA LEU A 132 -5.95 -4.49 14.09
C LEU A 132 -7.13 -5.20 14.75
N ARG A 133 -8.25 -4.51 14.92
CA ARG A 133 -9.47 -5.10 15.47
C ARG A 133 -10.11 -6.10 14.51
N ILE A 134 -10.14 -5.80 13.21
CA ILE A 134 -10.70 -6.68 12.18
C ILE A 134 -9.82 -7.92 11.96
N SER A 135 -8.50 -7.74 11.92
CA SER A 135 -7.57 -8.80 11.54
C SER A 135 -7.09 -9.66 12.72
N HIS A 136 -6.90 -9.07 13.90
CA HIS A 136 -6.31 -9.74 15.07
C HIS A 136 -7.22 -9.72 16.31
N GLY A 137 -8.37 -9.04 16.25
CA GLY A 137 -9.28 -8.89 17.39
C GLY A 137 -8.73 -7.98 18.50
N CYS A 138 -7.65 -7.25 18.25
CA CYS A 138 -7.01 -6.39 19.24
C CYS A 138 -7.82 -5.12 19.46
N GLU A 139 -7.99 -4.73 20.72
CA GLU A 139 -8.50 -3.40 21.07
C GLU A 139 -7.32 -2.46 21.30
N VAL A 140 -7.22 -1.46 20.43
CA VAL A 140 -6.12 -0.48 20.45
C VAL A 140 -6.32 0.53 21.59
N GLN A 141 -5.23 0.81 22.29
CA GLN A 141 -5.19 1.81 23.35
C GLN A 141 -5.32 3.24 22.80
N GLU A 142 -5.94 4.13 23.57
CA GLU A 142 -6.16 5.52 23.17
C GLU A 142 -4.85 6.30 22.92
N LYS A 143 -3.75 5.90 23.58
CA LYS A 143 -2.42 6.50 23.42
C LYS A 143 -1.33 5.44 23.44
N ASN A 144 -0.30 5.64 22.62
CA ASN A 144 0.95 4.85 22.57
C ASN A 144 0.69 3.33 22.52
N ASP A 145 -0.19 2.92 21.61
CA ASP A 145 -0.49 1.50 21.44
C ASP A 145 0.69 0.80 20.73
N PRO A 146 1.27 -0.24 21.34
CA PRO A 146 2.45 -0.89 20.81
C PRO A 146 2.22 -1.56 19.45
N PHE A 147 0.99 -1.98 19.11
CA PHE A 147 0.69 -2.59 17.83
C PHE A 147 0.52 -1.56 16.72
N VAL A 148 -0.06 -0.39 17.04
CA VAL A 148 -0.11 0.74 16.11
C VAL A 148 1.31 1.22 15.80
N ASP A 149 2.13 1.42 16.83
CA ASP A 149 3.52 1.85 16.66
C ASP A 149 4.34 0.83 15.87
N LEU A 150 4.13 -0.47 16.12
CA LEU A 150 4.77 -1.54 15.36
C LEU A 150 4.34 -1.55 13.89
N ALA A 151 3.05 -1.37 13.61
CA ALA A 151 2.54 -1.28 12.24
C ALA A 151 3.15 -0.09 11.49
N GLU A 152 3.25 1.08 12.14
CA GLU A 152 3.89 2.26 11.55
C GLU A 152 5.38 2.03 11.26
N ARG A 153 6.12 1.44 12.20
CA ARG A 153 7.54 1.09 11.98
C ARG A 153 7.70 0.09 10.84
N THR A 154 6.81 -0.88 10.73
CA THR A 154 6.84 -1.89 9.66
C THR A 154 6.60 -1.25 8.30
N LEU A 155 5.70 -0.26 8.21
CA LEU A 155 5.48 0.52 6.99
C LEU A 155 6.70 1.35 6.60
N VAL A 156 7.45 1.90 7.56
CA VAL A 156 8.71 2.60 7.29
C VAL A 156 9.75 1.63 6.72
N ILE A 157 9.97 0.48 7.37
CA ILE A 157 10.88 -0.56 6.88
C ILE A 157 10.51 -0.98 5.46
N PHE A 158 9.22 -1.23 5.21
CA PHE A 158 8.72 -1.58 3.88
C PHE A 158 9.01 -0.49 2.85
N SER A 159 8.76 0.78 3.19
CA SER A 159 9.01 1.90 2.29
C SER A 159 10.49 2.07 1.97
N GLU A 160 11.38 1.85 2.94
CA GLU A 160 12.82 1.96 2.75
C GLU A 160 13.38 0.77 1.97
N SER A 161 12.97 -0.46 2.30
CA SER A 161 13.47 -1.68 1.66
C SER A 161 13.03 -1.85 0.21
N THR A 162 11.99 -1.13 -0.21
CA THR A 162 11.48 -1.16 -1.59
C THR A 162 11.90 0.08 -2.39
N ALA A 163 12.62 1.00 -1.76
CA ALA A 163 13.14 2.17 -2.42
C ALA A 163 14.24 1.80 -3.43
N PRO A 164 14.33 2.50 -4.56
CA PRO A 164 15.43 2.32 -5.50
C PRO A 164 16.80 2.57 -4.85
N GLY A 165 17.68 1.59 -4.90
CA GLY A 165 19.04 1.68 -4.35
C GLY A 165 19.17 1.33 -2.85
N ALA A 166 18.12 0.79 -2.24
CA ALA A 166 18.18 0.17 -0.92
C ALA A 166 19.11 -1.05 -0.91
#